data_AF-A0A534S013-F1
#
_entry.id   AF-A0A534S013-F1
#
_cell.length_a   1.000
_cell.length_b   1.000
_cell.length_c   1.000
_cell.angle_alpha   90.00
_cell.angle_beta   90.00
_cell.angle_gamma   90.00
#
_symmetry.space_group_name_H-M   'P 1'
#
loop_
_entity.id
_entity.type
_entity.pdbx_description
1 polymer ?
#
loop_
_entity_poly.entity_id
_entity_poly.type
_entity_poly.pdbx_seq_one_letter_code
_entity_poly.pdbx_strand_id
1 'polypeptide(L)' 'MTAIILAAGVGKRLLAASGGRPKCLVEIGGKSLLVRLIDNLGEAGVRDAVVVTGFGADAVQSAVGTAVGGVRVRCIVNPR' A
#
# COMPACT_ATOMS: atom_id res chain seq x y z
N MET A 1 1.94 17.08 7.67
CA MET A 1 0.76 16.19 7.78
C MET A 1 1.19 14.77 7.44
N THR A 2 0.68 13.78 8.18
CA THR A 2 0.99 12.35 7.94
C THR A 2 -0.28 11.61 7.57
N ALA A 3 -0.26 10.88 6.44
CA ALA A 3 -1.37 10.02 6.04
C ALA A 3 -1.25 8.62 6.65
N ILE A 4 -2.39 8.00 6.96
CA ILE A 4 -2.46 6.59 7.40
C ILE A 4 -3.23 5.81 6.34
N ILE A 5 -2.60 4.77 5.80
CA ILE A 5 -3.16 3.91 4.76
C ILE A 5 -3.43 2.53 5.35
N LEU A 6 -4.70 2.13 5.39
CA LEU A 6 -5.12 0.83 5.93
C LEU A 6 -5.04 -0.25 4.84
N ALA A 7 -3.94 -0.99 4.81
CA ALA A 7 -3.63 -2.01 3.81
C ALA A 7 -3.52 -3.44 4.39
N ALA A 8 -4.00 -3.68 5.61
CA ALA A 8 -3.85 -4.96 6.31
C ALA A 8 -4.82 -6.08 5.87
N GLY A 9 -5.94 -5.72 5.21
CA GLY A 9 -7.01 -6.66 4.91
C GLY A 9 -6.74 -7.59 3.71
N VAL A 10 -7.16 -8.86 3.82
CA VAL A 10 -7.02 -9.90 2.79
C VAL A 10 -7.75 -9.54 1.48
N GLY A 11 -8.89 -8.85 1.56
CA GLY A 11 -9.70 -8.55 0.38
C GLY A 11 -10.38 -9.79 -0.22
N LYS A 12 -10.89 -10.70 0.63
CA LYS A 12 -11.46 -12.02 0.27
C LYS A 12 -12.30 -12.06 -1.01
N ARG A 13 -13.17 -11.06 -1.23
CA ARG A 13 -14.02 -10.94 -2.44
C ARG A 13 -13.24 -10.90 -3.75
N LEU A 14 -12.03 -10.33 -3.73
CA LEU A 14 -11.14 -10.18 -4.90
C LEU A 14 -9.94 -11.13 -4.85
N LEU A 15 -9.86 -12.04 -3.89
CA LEU A 15 -8.66 -12.85 -3.68
C LEU A 15 -8.37 -13.79 -4.87
N ALA A 16 -9.42 -14.40 -5.43
CA ALA A 16 -9.30 -15.23 -6.63
C ALA A 16 -8.84 -14.41 -7.86
N ALA A 17 -9.45 -13.24 -8.07
CA ALA A 17 -9.11 -12.35 -9.19
C ALA A 17 -7.71 -11.70 -9.06
N SER A 18 -7.18 -11.59 -7.85
CA SER A 18 -5.85 -11.03 -7.58
C SER A 18 -4.72 -12.07 -7.60
N GLY A 19 -5.04 -13.34 -7.86
CA GLY A 19 -4.06 -14.44 -7.83
C GLY A 19 -3.46 -14.66 -6.44
N GLY A 20 -4.25 -14.44 -5.39
CA GLY A 20 -3.81 -14.59 -4.01
C GLY A 20 -2.97 -13.42 -3.46
N ARG A 21 -2.75 -12.35 -4.23
CA ARG A 21 -2.00 -11.18 -3.79
C ARG A 21 -2.85 -10.25 -2.91
N PRO A 22 -2.25 -9.48 -1.98
CA PRO A 22 -2.95 -8.42 -1.25
C PRO A 22 -3.64 -7.47 -2.24
N LYS A 23 -4.90 -7.12 -1.98
CA LYS A 23 -5.69 -6.25 -2.90
C LYS A 23 -4.97 -4.94 -3.24
N CYS A 24 -4.22 -4.40 -2.29
CA CYS A 24 -3.50 -3.13 -2.43
C CYS A 24 -2.32 -3.24 -3.43
N LEU A 25 -1.88 -4.46 -3.76
CA LEU A 25 -0.84 -4.74 -4.75
C LEU A 25 -1.39 -5.17 -6.12
N VAL A 26 -2.72 -5.15 -6.31
CA VAL A 26 -3.30 -5.33 -7.65
C VAL A 26 -2.84 -4.19 -8.55
N GLU A 27 -2.41 -4.53 -9.75
CA GLU A 27 -1.90 -3.57 -10.75
C GLU A 27 -2.99 -3.19 -11.73
N ILE A 28 -3.11 -1.89 -12.00
CA ILE A 28 -3.98 -1.33 -13.03
C ILE A 28 -3.16 -0.31 -13.80
N GLY A 29 -3.00 -0.54 -15.11
CA GLY A 29 -2.18 0.34 -15.97
C GLY A 29 -0.72 0.40 -15.50
N GLY A 30 -0.11 -0.75 -15.20
CA GLY A 30 1.32 -0.87 -14.86
C GLY A 30 1.73 -0.34 -13.48
N LYS A 31 0.78 0.02 -12.61
CA LYS A 31 1.07 0.51 -11.25
C LYS A 31 0.10 -0.10 -10.25
N SER A 32 0.61 -0.50 -9.09
CA SER A 32 -0.23 -1.04 -8.01
C SER A 32 -1.16 0.03 -7.43
N LEU A 33 -2.31 -0.40 -6.91
CA LEU A 33 -3.26 0.50 -6.24
C LEU A 33 -2.60 1.28 -5.08
N LEU A 34 -1.72 0.63 -4.31
CA LEU A 34 -1.01 1.25 -3.19
C LEU A 34 -0.01 2.31 -3.65
N VAL A 35 0.82 2.01 -4.65
CA VAL A 35 1.81 2.96 -5.17
C VAL A 35 1.08 4.17 -5.77
N ARG A 36 0.01 3.94 -6.54
CA ARG A 36 -0.82 5.00 -7.11
C ARG A 36 -1.45 5.88 -6.02
N LEU A 37 -1.95 5.29 -4.94
CA LEU A 37 -2.48 6.05 -3.81
C LEU A 37 -1.40 6.94 -3.17
N ILE A 38 -0.19 6.42 -2.96
CA ILE A 38 0.89 7.19 -2.34
C ILE A 38 1.38 8.31 -3.25
N ASP A 39 1.48 8.07 -4.56
CA ASP A 39 1.80 9.12 -5.54
C ASP A 39 0.77 10.25 -5.49
N ASN A 40 -0.52 9.93 -5.51
CA ASN A 40 -1.59 10.93 -5.42
C ASN A 40 -1.54 11.73 -4.10
N LEU A 41 -1.13 11.10 -2.99
CA LEU A 41 -0.91 11.80 -1.72
C LEU A 41 0.26 12.79 -1.83
N GLY A 42 1.34 12.41 -2.53
CA GLY A 42 2.47 13.29 -2.82
C GLY A 42 2.06 14.50 -3.66
N GLU A 43 1.28 14.29 -4.70
CA GLU A 43 0.70 15.36 -5.53
C GLU A 43 -0.20 16.31 -4.72
N ALA A 44 -0.91 15.78 -3.71
CA ALA A 44 -1.70 16.56 -2.77
C ALA A 44 -0.88 17.26 -1.65
N GLY A 45 0.45 17.14 -1.68
CA GLY A 45 1.35 17.81 -0.73
C GLY A 45 1.66 17.03 0.55
N VAL A 46 1.20 15.78 0.68
CA VAL A 46 1.57 14.91 1.82
C VAL A 46 2.99 14.41 1.64
N ARG A 47 3.81 14.47 2.70
CA ARG A 47 5.23 14.06 2.65
C ARG A 47 5.55 12.82 3.48
N ASP A 48 4.62 12.39 4.33
CA ASP A 48 4.79 11.24 5.21
C ASP A 48 3.54 10.35 5.17
N ALA A 49 3.73 9.05 5.00
CA ALA A 49 2.69 8.05 5.03
C ALA A 49 3.07 6.86 5.91
N VAL A 50 2.10 6.39 6.70
CA VAL A 50 2.18 5.13 7.43
C VAL A 50 1.27 4.13 6.74
N VAL A 51 1.84 3.02 6.26
CA VAL A 51 1.08 1.91 5.67
C VAL A 51 0.89 0.85 6.73
N VAL A 52 -0.35 0.66 7.16
CA VAL A 52 -0.70 -0.41 8.10
C VAL A 52 -0.87 -1.69 7.29
N THR A 53 0.02 -2.66 7.51
CA THR A 53 0.10 -3.93 6.79
C THR A 53 -0.46 -5.08 7.63
N GLY A 54 -0.66 -6.23 6.99
CA GLY A 54 -1.25 -7.43 7.57
C GLY A 54 -1.04 -8.60 6.61
N PHE A 55 -2.09 -9.07 5.93
CA PHE A 55 -1.96 -10.10 4.90
C PHE A 55 -0.96 -9.69 3.80
N GLY A 56 0.09 -10.49 3.61
CA GLY A 56 1.16 -10.21 2.65
C GLY A 56 2.01 -8.99 2.99
N ALA A 57 2.24 -8.72 4.28
CA ALA A 57 3.03 -7.57 4.75
C ALA A 57 4.39 -7.42 4.06
N ASP A 58 5.14 -8.52 3.88
CA ASP A 58 6.45 -8.49 3.23
C ASP A 58 6.37 -8.03 1.77
N ALA A 59 5.37 -8.51 1.04
CA ALA A 59 5.12 -8.08 -0.34
C ALA A 59 4.74 -6.59 -0.39
N VAL A 60 3.94 -6.13 0.58
CA VAL A 60 3.56 -4.71 0.68
C VAL A 60 4.77 -3.84 0.97
N GLN A 61 5.61 -4.25 1.93
CA GLN A 61 6.84 -3.54 2.28
C GLN A 61 7.83 -3.51 1.11
N SER A 62 8.00 -4.62 0.39
CA SER A 62 8.85 -4.67 -0.81
C SER A 62 8.33 -3.76 -1.93
N ALA A 63 7.01 -3.60 -2.06
CA ALA A 63 6.42 -2.78 -3.13
C ALA A 63 6.56 -1.27 -2.89
N VAL A 64 6.59 -0.83 -1.62
CA VAL A 64 6.65 0.62 -1.28
C VAL A 64 8.03 1.08 -0.81
N GLY A 65 8.87 0.18 -0.31
CA GLY A 65 10.18 0.53 0.24
C GLY A 65 10.08 1.60 1.33
N THR A 66 11.01 2.56 1.30
CA THR A 66 11.07 3.69 2.25
C THR A 66 10.47 4.99 1.69
N ALA A 67 10.21 5.04 0.38
CA ALA A 67 9.60 6.21 -0.26
C ALA A 67 8.94 5.85 -1.60
N VAL A 68 7.83 6.51 -1.91
CA VAL A 68 7.11 6.42 -3.19
C VAL A 68 6.63 7.81 -3.56
N GLY A 69 6.80 8.25 -4.81
CA GLY A 69 6.27 9.54 -5.28
C GLY A 69 6.73 10.77 -4.50
N GLY A 70 7.92 10.71 -3.87
CA GLY A 70 8.41 11.78 -2.99
C GLY A 70 7.79 11.81 -1.59
N VAL A 71 6.95 10.82 -1.25
CA VAL A 71 6.38 10.59 0.08
C VAL A 71 7.24 9.58 0.83
N ARG A 72 7.66 9.89 2.06
CA ARG A 72 8.33 8.92 2.94
C ARG A 72 7.31 7.92 3.46
N VAL A 73 7.64 6.64 3.37
CA VAL A 73 6.74 5.54 3.72
C VAL A 73 7.32 4.74 4.87
N ARG A 74 6.49 4.46 5.87
CA ARG A 74 6.79 3.52 6.95
C ARG A 74 5.70 2.47 7.04
N CYS A 75 6.09 1.20 7.04
CA CYS A 75 5.17 0.10 7.26
C CYS A 75 5.04 -0.21 8.76
N ILE A 76 3.82 -0.51 9.21
CA ILE A 76 3.54 -1.04 10.55
C ILE A 76 2.62 -2.24 10.38
N VAL A 77 2.98 -3.38 10.97
CA VAL A 77 2.14 -4.58 10.94
C VAL A 77 1.03 -4.46 11.98
N ASN A 78 -0.22 -4.65 11.56
CA ASN A 78 -1.33 -4.93 12.45
C ASN A 78 -1.48 -6.45 12.60
N PRO A 79 -1.23 -7.02 13.80
CA PRO A 79 -1.21 -8.47 14.01
C PRO A 79 -2.62 -9.12 14.08
N ARG A 80 -3.70 -8.34 13.95
CA ARG A 80 -5.09 -8.77 14.11
C ARG A 80 -5.84 -8.84 12.78
#